data_AF-A0A9Q5I552-F1
#
_entry.id   AF-A0A9Q5I552-F1
#
_cell.length_a   1.000
_cell.length_b   1.000
_cell.length_c   1.000
_cell.angle_alpha   90.00
_cell.angle_beta   90.00
_cell.angle_gamma   90.00
#
_symmetry.space_group_name_H-M   'P 1'
#
loop_
_entity.id
_entity.type
_entity.pdbx_description
1 polymer ?
#
loop_
_entity_poly.entity_id
_entity_poly.type
_entity_poly.pdbx_seq_one_letter_code
_entity_poly.pdbx_strand_id
1 'polypeptide(L)'
;MFSTLLLVLVPTFVAAADSQFRIYHRVYGPGVPEQPLILRATLDPTSLQLLPAPEVQDSLAQFYNDVKGNSAALYQIALETAPAGEGFDPVGERLDISAVKACHIPIASAEYLTLHLDRKGLPFHVDYYLGDVPASGACPSSKQLRALNLDQSTWLHPSNTTVRIRRATHPPLPELRTPPPLSPKGQVLQPEPEKTFIQKYWIYMAAGLAILLVAGGSPPEEEGGRPAGGR
;
A
#
# COMPACT_ATOMS: atom_id res chain seq x y z
N MET A 1 -18.31 -34.80 61.61
CA MET A 1 -17.59 -33.57 61.23
C MET A 1 -17.20 -33.70 59.75
N PHE A 2 -18.05 -33.25 58.84
CA PHE A 2 -17.72 -33.20 57.41
C PHE A 2 -17.60 -31.72 57.03
N SER A 3 -16.36 -31.28 56.84
CA SER A 3 -16.03 -29.91 56.43
C SER A 3 -16.24 -29.80 54.92
N THR A 4 -17.26 -29.06 54.52
CA THR A 4 -17.58 -28.79 53.11
C THR A 4 -16.67 -27.66 52.61
N LEU A 5 -15.68 -28.04 51.80
CA LEU A 5 -14.75 -27.13 51.14
C LEU A 5 -15.48 -26.46 49.96
N LEU A 6 -15.93 -25.22 50.13
CA LEU A 6 -16.58 -24.43 49.09
C LEU A 6 -15.51 -23.84 48.15
N LEU A 7 -15.40 -24.43 46.96
CA LEU A 7 -14.44 -24.03 45.93
C LEU A 7 -15.02 -22.83 45.15
N VAL A 8 -14.58 -21.62 45.50
CA VAL A 8 -14.97 -20.38 44.82
C VAL A 8 -14.23 -20.30 43.48
N LEU A 9 -14.92 -20.64 42.39
CA LEU A 9 -14.48 -20.34 41.03
C LEU A 9 -14.60 -18.83 40.79
N VAL A 10 -13.48 -18.12 40.91
CA VAL A 10 -13.38 -16.72 40.46
C VAL A 10 -13.22 -16.74 38.94
N PRO A 11 -14.16 -16.18 38.14
CA PRO A 11 -13.95 -16.02 36.71
C PRO A 11 -12.81 -15.02 36.51
N THR A 12 -11.67 -15.51 36.05
CA THR A 12 -10.61 -14.66 35.52
C THR A 12 -11.11 -14.06 34.21
N PHE A 13 -11.70 -12.87 34.29
CA PHE A 13 -11.95 -12.05 33.12
C PHE A 13 -10.59 -11.69 32.53
N VAL A 14 -10.23 -12.36 31.43
CA VAL A 14 -9.12 -11.93 30.58
C VAL A 14 -9.56 -10.58 30.00
N ALA A 15 -9.02 -9.51 30.55
CA ALA A 15 -9.15 -8.18 29.96
C ALA A 15 -8.57 -8.27 28.56
N ALA A 16 -9.43 -8.27 27.54
CA ALA A 16 -9.00 -8.03 26.18
C ALA A 16 -8.29 -6.68 26.20
N ALA A 17 -6.98 -6.69 25.92
CA ALA A 17 -6.22 -5.47 25.76
C ALA A 17 -6.86 -4.68 24.62
N ASP A 18 -7.60 -3.63 24.97
CA ASP A 18 -8.29 -2.77 24.03
C ASP A 18 -7.22 -1.96 23.29
N SER A 19 -6.84 -2.42 22.10
CA SER A 19 -5.73 -1.85 21.32
C SER A 19 -6.21 -0.59 20.59
N GLN A 20 -6.70 0.39 21.32
CA GLN A 20 -7.11 1.68 20.75
C GLN A 20 -5.88 2.54 20.50
N PHE A 21 -5.84 3.20 19.34
CA PHE A 21 -4.80 4.16 19.03
C PHE A 21 -5.20 5.56 19.49
N ARG A 22 -4.32 6.23 20.22
CA ARG A 22 -4.54 7.59 20.70
C ARG A 22 -3.88 8.58 19.77
N ILE A 23 -4.67 9.55 19.34
CA ILE A 23 -4.24 10.60 18.43
C ILE A 23 -4.33 11.91 19.20
N TYR A 24 -3.22 12.63 19.24
CA TYR A 24 -3.09 13.92 19.90
C TYR A 24 -2.95 15.04 18.88
N HIS A 25 -3.22 16.27 19.29
CA HIS A 25 -3.02 17.46 18.47
C HIS A 25 -2.45 18.63 19.27
N ARG A 26 -1.85 19.58 18.55
CA ARG A 26 -1.49 20.92 19.04
C ARG A 26 -1.26 21.86 17.86
N VAL A 27 -1.08 23.15 18.15
CA VAL A 27 -0.42 24.06 17.20
C VAL A 27 1.00 24.36 17.67
N TYR A 28 1.92 24.44 16.71
CA TYR A 28 3.32 24.76 16.91
C TYR A 28 3.80 25.73 15.83
N GLY A 29 4.62 26.71 16.21
CA GLY A 29 5.25 27.60 15.23
C GLY A 29 5.85 28.85 15.86
N PRO A 30 6.58 29.65 15.06
CA PRO A 30 7.20 30.87 15.56
C PRO A 30 6.12 31.88 15.98
N GLY A 31 6.23 32.43 17.20
CA GLY A 31 5.27 33.41 17.72
C GLY A 31 3.93 32.83 18.19
N VAL A 32 3.81 31.50 18.24
CA VAL A 32 2.68 30.81 18.89
C VAL A 32 3.15 30.35 20.28
N PRO A 33 2.37 30.55 21.36
CA PRO A 33 2.67 30.00 22.67
C PRO A 33 2.89 28.49 22.61
N GLU A 34 3.91 27.97 23.30
CA GLU A 34 4.14 26.52 23.37
C GLU A 34 3.02 25.86 24.17
N GLN A 35 2.43 24.81 23.58
CA GLN A 35 1.30 24.09 24.16
C GLN A 35 1.56 22.58 24.21
N PRO A 36 1.06 21.91 25.26
CA PRO A 36 1.15 20.45 25.33
C PRO A 36 0.30 19.80 24.23
N LEU A 37 0.63 18.55 23.92
CA LEU A 37 -0.22 17.71 23.08
C LEU A 37 -1.48 17.33 23.86
N ILE A 38 -2.64 17.61 23.28
CA ILE A 38 -3.95 17.31 23.87
C ILE A 38 -4.56 16.13 23.12
N LEU A 39 -5.33 15.27 23.80
CA LEU A 39 -6.01 14.16 23.15
C LEU A 39 -7.04 14.71 22.16
N ARG A 40 -6.92 14.30 20.90
CA ARG A 40 -7.84 14.70 19.84
C ARG A 40 -8.92 13.65 19.60
N ALA A 41 -8.52 12.39 19.51
CA ALA A 41 -9.41 11.28 19.24
C ALA A 41 -8.77 9.94 19.62
N THR A 42 -9.60 8.94 19.80
CA THR A 42 -9.19 7.53 19.85
C THR A 42 -9.69 6.81 18.59
N LEU A 43 -8.90 5.89 18.06
CA LEU A 43 -9.26 5.07 16.92
C LEU A 43 -9.26 3.61 17.33
N ASP A 44 -10.38 2.92 17.08
CA ASP A 44 -10.41 1.46 17.11
C ASP A 44 -9.88 0.92 15.77
N PRO A 45 -8.76 0.17 15.74
CA PRO A 45 -8.18 -0.36 14.50
C PRO A 45 -9.07 -1.39 13.80
N THR A 46 -10.05 -1.97 14.49
CA THR A 46 -10.94 -3.00 13.95
C THR A 46 -12.14 -2.38 13.26
N SER A 47 -12.84 -1.47 13.94
CA SER A 47 -14.00 -0.78 13.37
C SER A 47 -13.63 0.40 12.47
N LEU A 48 -12.38 0.89 12.55
CA LEU A 48 -11.90 2.13 11.93
C LEU A 48 -12.72 3.36 12.35
N GLN A 49 -13.41 3.28 13.49
CA GLN A 49 -14.19 4.39 14.02
C GLN A 49 -13.30 5.32 14.82
N LEU A 50 -13.27 6.58 14.40
CA LEU A 50 -12.59 7.65 15.11
C LEU A 50 -13.55 8.28 16.10
N LEU A 51 -13.26 8.14 17.39
CA LEU A 51 -14.03 8.72 18.48
C LEU A 51 -13.35 10.03 18.92
N PRO A 52 -13.95 11.20 18.64
CA PRO A 52 -13.37 12.48 19.03
C PRO A 52 -13.34 12.64 20.56
N ALA A 53 -12.29 13.25 21.08
CA ALA A 53 -12.21 13.66 22.47
C ALA A 53 -13.19 14.82 22.75
N PRO A 54 -13.80 14.89 23.95
CA PRO A 54 -14.80 15.91 24.26
C PRO A 54 -14.24 17.34 24.18
N GLU A 55 -12.95 17.52 24.49
CA GLU A 55 -12.26 18.83 24.53
C GLU A 55 -11.71 19.29 23.17
N VAL A 56 -11.93 18.53 22.10
CA VAL A 56 -11.32 18.80 20.79
C VAL A 56 -11.81 20.12 20.18
N GLN A 57 -13.06 20.50 20.41
CA GLN A 57 -13.63 21.74 19.86
C GLN A 57 -13.12 22.96 20.63
N ASP A 58 -13.05 22.86 21.96
CA ASP A 58 -12.58 23.94 22.83
C ASP A 58 -11.09 24.23 22.57
N SER A 59 -10.28 23.18 22.44
CA SER A 59 -8.86 23.29 22.09
C SER A 59 -8.65 23.88 20.68
N LEU A 60 -9.44 23.49 19.68
CA LEU A 60 -9.37 24.08 18.34
C LEU A 60 -9.74 25.57 18.33
N ALA A 61 -10.75 25.96 19.10
CA ALA A 61 -11.13 27.36 19.24
C ALA A 61 -10.02 28.18 19.92
N GLN A 62 -9.36 27.62 20.94
CA GLN A 62 -8.19 28.25 21.57
C GLN A 62 -7.03 28.39 20.57
N PHE A 63 -6.67 27.29 19.91
CA PHE A 63 -5.59 27.26 18.94
C PHE A 63 -5.78 28.27 17.82
N TYR A 64 -7.03 28.47 17.38
CA TYR A 64 -7.33 29.49 16.41
C TYR A 64 -6.89 30.88 16.86
N ASN A 65 -7.25 31.26 18.09
CA ASN A 65 -6.93 32.58 18.62
C ASN A 65 -5.40 32.78 18.71
N ASP A 66 -4.67 31.72 19.05
CA ASP A 66 -3.21 31.76 19.17
C ASP A 66 -2.49 31.90 17.82
N VAL A 67 -3.12 31.46 16.72
CA VAL A 67 -2.49 31.41 15.39
C VAL A 67 -3.07 32.42 14.42
N LYS A 68 -4.02 33.23 14.87
CA LYS A 68 -4.71 34.20 14.02
C LYS A 68 -3.71 35.18 13.39
N GLY A 69 -3.64 35.15 12.06
CA GLY A 69 -2.70 35.98 11.30
C GLY A 69 -1.27 35.43 11.20
N ASN A 70 -0.99 34.28 11.81
CA ASN A 70 0.30 33.62 11.73
C ASN A 70 0.33 32.56 10.62
N SER A 71 0.87 32.94 9.46
CA SER A 71 0.98 32.04 8.29
C SER A 71 2.06 30.95 8.43
N ALA A 72 2.94 31.07 9.43
CA ALA A 72 4.01 30.10 9.69
C ALA A 72 3.61 29.04 10.74
N ALA A 73 2.46 29.19 11.40
CA ALA A 73 1.97 28.22 12.37
C ALA A 73 1.59 26.89 11.69
N LEU A 74 1.87 25.79 12.39
CA LEU A 74 1.62 24.42 11.96
C LEU A 74 0.66 23.73 12.92
N TYR A 75 -0.41 23.16 12.41
CA TYR A 75 -1.25 22.25 13.15
C TYR A 75 -0.62 20.84 13.08
N GLN A 76 -0.27 20.30 14.24
CA GLN A 76 0.41 19.02 14.39
C GLN A 76 -0.55 17.96 14.92
N ILE A 77 -0.47 16.77 14.34
CA ILE A 77 -1.08 15.55 14.84
C ILE A 77 0.03 14.62 15.30
N ALA A 78 -0.12 14.07 16.49
CA ALA A 78 0.80 13.07 17.02
C ALA A 78 0.07 11.74 17.23
N LEU A 79 0.72 10.64 16.86
CA LEU A 79 0.26 9.28 17.10
C LEU A 79 1.12 8.65 18.19
N GLU A 80 0.45 8.07 19.19
CA GLU A 80 1.13 7.21 20.16
C GLU A 80 1.61 5.94 19.46
N THR A 81 2.93 5.78 19.38
CA THR A 81 3.55 4.54 18.89
C THR A 81 3.90 3.65 20.09
N ALA A 82 3.99 2.34 19.85
CA ALA A 82 4.14 1.33 20.89
C ALA A 82 5.20 1.72 21.97
N PRO A 83 4.97 1.37 23.24
CA PRO A 83 5.78 1.83 24.36
C PRO A 83 7.25 1.45 24.20
N ALA A 84 8.14 2.34 24.62
CA ALA A 84 9.58 2.13 24.75
C ALA A 84 9.86 0.81 25.49
N GLY A 85 10.28 -0.21 24.74
CA GLY A 85 10.50 -1.56 25.27
C GLY A 85 10.87 -2.60 24.19
N GLU A 86 10.47 -2.39 22.93
CA GLU A 86 10.94 -3.18 21.78
C GLU A 86 12.01 -2.46 20.93
N GLY A 87 12.82 -1.57 21.53
CA GLY A 87 13.83 -0.78 20.81
C GLY A 87 14.92 -0.15 21.71
N PHE A 88 15.82 0.62 21.08
CA PHE A 88 17.03 1.21 21.71
C PHE A 88 16.74 2.44 22.62
N ASP A 89 15.51 2.96 22.56
CA ASP A 89 14.74 3.83 23.48
C ASP A 89 14.31 3.31 24.87
N PRO A 90 14.94 3.62 26.01
CA PRO A 90 14.45 3.15 27.32
C PRO A 90 13.54 4.14 28.07
N VAL A 91 13.10 5.26 27.47
CA VAL A 91 12.32 6.29 28.20
C VAL A 91 11.14 6.82 27.37
N GLY A 92 9.91 6.49 27.79
CA GLY A 92 8.68 7.18 27.39
C GLY A 92 7.93 6.61 26.18
N GLU A 93 6.65 6.98 26.07
CA GLU A 93 5.85 6.77 24.86
C GLU A 93 6.49 7.52 23.69
N ARG A 94 6.76 6.81 22.60
CA ARG A 94 7.30 7.43 21.38
C ARG A 94 6.13 8.01 20.59
N LEU A 95 6.22 9.28 20.24
CA LEU A 95 5.20 9.95 19.41
C LEU A 95 5.74 10.17 18.00
N ASP A 96 4.96 9.76 17.00
CA ASP A 96 5.20 10.12 15.61
C ASP A 96 4.33 11.31 15.24
N ILE A 97 4.88 12.31 14.52
CA ILE A 97 4.23 13.60 14.29
C ILE A 97 4.11 13.89 12.80
N SER A 98 2.90 14.25 12.36
CA SER A 98 2.65 14.85 11.05
C SER A 98 2.08 16.25 11.23
N ALA A 99 2.39 17.16 10.30
CA ALA A 99 2.05 18.57 10.43
C ALA A 99 1.57 19.16 9.11
N VAL A 100 0.61 20.08 9.20
CA VAL A 100 0.11 20.91 8.09
C VAL A 100 0.10 22.37 8.51
N LYS A 101 0.04 23.30 7.56
CA LYS A 101 -0.11 24.73 7.93
C LYS A 101 -1.47 24.96 8.59
N ALA A 102 -1.44 25.56 9.78
CA ALA A 102 -2.62 25.87 10.58
C ALA A 102 -3.69 26.67 9.81
N CYS A 103 -3.25 27.59 8.95
CA CYS A 103 -4.12 28.46 8.17
C CYS A 103 -5.08 27.73 7.20
N HIS A 104 -4.83 26.45 6.90
CA HIS A 104 -5.67 25.65 6.01
C HIS A 104 -6.80 24.90 6.72
N ILE A 105 -6.73 24.74 8.05
CA ILE A 105 -7.73 23.99 8.83
C ILE A 105 -9.16 24.49 8.60
N PRO A 106 -9.45 25.81 8.60
CA PRO A 106 -10.84 26.30 8.50
C PRO A 106 -11.44 26.20 7.11
N ILE A 107 -10.59 26.13 6.08
CA ILE A 107 -11.02 26.10 4.68
C ILE A 107 -11.04 24.68 4.11
N ALA A 108 -10.47 23.72 4.83
CA ALA A 108 -10.41 22.33 4.39
C ALA A 108 -11.81 21.70 4.42
N SER A 109 -12.30 21.21 3.28
CA SER A 109 -13.58 20.48 3.23
C SER A 109 -13.52 19.09 3.88
N ALA A 110 -12.33 18.51 3.92
CA ALA A 110 -12.07 17.18 4.43
C ALA A 110 -10.67 17.08 5.00
N GLU A 111 -10.47 16.07 5.83
CA GLU A 111 -9.17 15.68 6.33
C GLU A 111 -8.94 14.18 6.17
N TYR A 112 -7.67 13.82 6.00
CA TYR A 112 -7.24 12.47 5.74
C TYR A 112 -6.17 12.09 6.75
N LEU A 113 -6.47 11.08 7.56
CA LEU A 113 -5.54 10.48 8.50
C LEU A 113 -5.16 9.09 7.99
N THR A 114 -3.88 8.86 7.71
CA THR A 114 -3.39 7.54 7.35
C THR A 114 -2.47 7.01 8.44
N LEU A 115 -2.86 5.92 9.08
CA LEU A 115 -2.03 5.23 10.06
C LEU A 115 -1.26 4.11 9.40
N HIS A 116 0.05 4.09 9.63
CA HIS A 116 0.91 3.01 9.17
C HIS A 116 1.21 2.06 10.32
N LEU A 117 0.82 0.80 10.10
CA LEU A 117 1.01 -0.28 11.03
C LEU A 117 2.09 -1.24 10.52
N ASP A 118 2.88 -1.78 11.43
CA ASP A 118 3.85 -2.82 11.13
C ASP A 118 3.15 -4.17 10.87
N ARG A 119 3.94 -5.25 10.76
CA ARG A 119 3.40 -6.61 10.57
C ARG A 119 2.71 -7.18 11.80
N LYS A 120 3.06 -6.68 12.99
CA LYS A 120 2.45 -7.05 14.27
C LYS A 120 1.16 -6.25 14.53
N GLY A 121 0.85 -5.27 13.68
CA GLY A 121 -0.29 -4.37 13.84
C GLY A 121 -0.01 -3.18 14.77
N LEU A 122 1.26 -2.94 15.12
CA LEU A 122 1.68 -1.82 15.94
C LEU A 122 1.82 -0.55 15.10
N PRO A 123 1.31 0.60 15.58
CA PRO A 123 1.46 1.87 14.90
C PRO A 123 2.91 2.36 14.97
N PHE A 124 3.45 2.80 13.83
CA PHE A 124 4.80 3.35 13.76
C PHE A 124 4.88 4.71 13.07
N HIS A 125 3.88 5.10 12.28
CA HIS A 125 3.87 6.39 11.58
C HIS A 125 2.44 6.89 11.30
N VAL A 126 2.26 8.20 11.31
CA VAL A 126 1.01 8.89 10.94
C VAL A 126 1.24 9.87 9.82
N ASP A 127 0.31 9.85 8.87
CA ASP A 127 0.22 10.73 7.72
C ASP A 127 -1.03 11.59 7.90
N TYR A 128 -0.88 12.92 7.92
CA TYR A 128 -2.00 13.85 8.07
C TYR A 128 -2.04 14.88 6.95
N TYR A 129 -3.15 14.93 6.23
CA TYR A 129 -3.35 15.83 5.09
C TYR A 129 -4.74 16.46 5.10
N LEU A 130 -4.84 17.65 4.52
CA LEU A 130 -6.10 18.39 4.36
C LEU A 130 -6.53 18.39 2.89
N GLY A 131 -7.84 18.34 2.67
CA GLY A 131 -8.46 18.59 1.37
C GLY A 131 -8.37 20.06 0.97
N ASP A 132 -8.48 20.32 -0.34
CA ASP A 132 -8.53 21.67 -0.95
C ASP A 132 -7.34 22.59 -0.66
N VAL A 133 -6.21 22.03 -0.22
CA VAL A 133 -4.96 22.78 -0.08
C VAL A 133 -4.41 23.07 -1.48
N PRO A 134 -4.13 24.35 -1.82
CA PRO A 134 -3.56 24.68 -3.13
C PRO A 134 -2.17 24.05 -3.28
N ALA A 135 -1.79 23.70 -4.52
CA ALA A 135 -0.47 23.11 -4.80
C ALA A 135 0.71 24.00 -4.37
N SER A 136 0.51 25.31 -4.26
CA SER A 136 1.50 26.25 -3.74
C SER A 136 1.73 26.12 -2.23
N GLY A 137 0.81 25.48 -1.49
CA GLY A 137 0.81 25.42 -0.03
C GLY A 137 0.70 26.79 0.64
N ALA A 138 0.39 27.85 -0.10
CA ALA A 138 0.27 29.20 0.42
C ALA A 138 -1.03 29.35 1.22
N CYS A 139 -0.97 30.04 2.36
CA CYS A 139 -2.16 30.32 3.16
C CYS A 139 -3.18 31.16 2.36
N PRO A 140 -4.49 30.96 2.58
CA PRO A 140 -5.52 31.76 1.93
C PRO A 140 -5.37 33.23 2.30
N SER A 141 -5.51 34.11 1.30
CA SER A 141 -5.53 35.56 1.53
C SER A 141 -6.78 35.97 2.32
N SER A 142 -6.70 37.08 3.04
CA SER A 142 -7.84 37.62 3.79
C SER A 142 -9.06 37.89 2.89
N LYS A 143 -8.84 38.21 1.61
CA LYS A 143 -9.90 38.40 0.62
C LYS A 143 -10.65 37.09 0.32
N GLN A 144 -9.92 35.98 0.21
CA GLN A 144 -10.50 34.65 -0.01
C GLN A 144 -11.31 34.20 1.22
N LEU A 145 -10.77 34.40 2.42
CA LEU A 145 -11.48 34.07 3.67
C LEU A 145 -12.81 34.81 3.80
N ARG A 146 -12.81 36.12 3.49
CA ARG A 146 -14.05 36.93 3.48
C ARG A 146 -15.05 36.46 2.42
N ALA A 147 -14.57 36.06 1.24
CA ALA A 147 -15.45 35.57 0.17
C ALA A 147 -16.17 34.27 0.53
N LEU A 148 -15.58 33.46 1.41
CA LEU A 148 -16.18 32.22 1.91
C LEU A 148 -17.14 32.44 3.09
N ASN A 149 -17.37 33.68 3.52
CA ASN A 149 -18.07 34.02 4.77
C ASN A 149 -17.55 33.22 5.98
N LEU A 150 -16.28 32.80 5.91
CA LEU A 150 -15.60 32.21 7.03
C LEU A 150 -15.19 33.39 7.90
N ASP A 151 -16.13 33.81 8.74
CA ASP A 151 -15.80 34.63 9.88
C ASP A 151 -14.77 33.84 10.65
N GLN A 152 -13.59 34.44 10.68
CA GLN A 152 -12.35 33.80 11.05
C GLN A 152 -12.47 33.15 12.45
N SER A 153 -13.44 33.58 13.27
CA SER A 153 -13.78 33.17 14.63
C SER A 153 -14.17 31.72 14.89
N THR A 154 -14.47 30.89 13.89
CA THR A 154 -14.79 29.48 14.14
C THR A 154 -13.92 28.56 13.29
N TRP A 155 -12.81 28.11 13.87
CA TRP A 155 -12.17 26.87 13.46
C TRP A 155 -13.12 25.73 13.79
N LEU A 156 -14.01 25.43 12.85
CA LEU A 156 -14.74 24.18 12.89
C LEU A 156 -13.79 23.11 12.39
N HIS A 157 -13.71 22.01 13.13
CA HIS A 157 -13.08 20.80 12.65
C HIS A 157 -13.67 20.45 11.27
N PRO A 158 -12.87 20.04 10.28
CA PRO A 158 -13.40 19.58 9.00
C PRO A 158 -14.51 18.56 9.26
N SER A 159 -15.68 18.76 8.68
CA SER A 159 -16.86 17.92 8.93
C SER A 159 -16.69 16.50 8.41
N ASN A 160 -15.67 16.27 7.56
CA ASN A 160 -15.41 14.99 6.93
C ASN A 160 -13.99 14.51 7.24
N THR A 161 -13.89 13.53 8.13
CA THR A 161 -12.64 12.86 8.46
C THR A 161 -12.60 11.47 7.85
N THR A 162 -11.62 11.23 6.99
CA THR A 162 -11.37 9.91 6.42
C THR A 162 -10.13 9.30 7.07
N VAL A 163 -10.31 8.16 7.73
CA VAL A 163 -9.21 7.38 8.30
C VAL A 163 -8.86 6.21 7.37
N ARG A 164 -7.56 6.01 7.14
CA ARG A 164 -7.02 4.90 6.36
C ARG A 164 -5.97 4.16 7.16
N ILE A 165 -5.95 2.84 7.04
CA ILE A 165 -4.88 2.02 7.61
C ILE A 165 -4.04 1.48 6.46
N ARG A 166 -2.73 1.69 6.54
CA ARG A 166 -1.72 1.07 5.68
C ARG A 166 -0.90 0.11 6.51
N ARG A 167 -0.69 -1.10 6.00
CA ARG A 167 0.17 -2.09 6.64
C ARG A 167 1.46 -2.20 5.86
N ALA A 168 2.56 -2.44 6.56
CA ALA A 168 3.84 -2.72 5.93
C ALA A 168 3.72 -3.95 5.01
N THR A 169 3.84 -3.74 3.70
CA THR A 169 3.90 -4.80 2.70
C THR A 169 5.34 -5.08 2.30
N HIS A 170 5.61 -6.31 1.86
CA HIS A 170 6.89 -6.57 1.20
C HIS A 170 6.81 -6.07 -0.24
N PRO A 171 7.89 -5.47 -0.77
CA PRO A 171 7.99 -5.28 -2.20
C PRO A 171 7.95 -6.63 -2.91
N PRO A 172 7.50 -6.68 -4.18
CA PRO A 172 7.61 -7.88 -4.97
C PRO A 172 9.07 -8.31 -5.03
N LEU A 173 9.32 -9.61 -4.87
CA LEU A 173 10.67 -10.15 -4.96
C LEU A 173 11.17 -9.95 -6.41
N PRO A 174 12.45 -9.59 -6.61
CA PRO A 174 13.00 -9.46 -7.95
C PRO A 174 12.94 -10.81 -8.66
N GLU A 175 12.47 -10.81 -9.91
CA GLU A 175 12.52 -11.99 -10.76
C GLU A 175 13.97 -12.30 -11.11
N LEU A 176 14.57 -13.23 -10.37
CA LEU A 176 15.89 -13.75 -10.72
C LEU A 176 15.73 -14.64 -11.95
N ARG A 177 16.44 -14.29 -13.03
CA ARG A 177 16.59 -15.19 -14.18
C ARG A 177 17.18 -16.51 -13.69
N THR A 178 16.59 -17.62 -14.12
CA THR A 178 17.20 -18.92 -13.86
C THR A 178 18.60 -18.95 -14.49
N PRO A 179 19.61 -19.43 -13.76
CA PRO A 179 20.94 -19.53 -14.33
C PRO A 179 20.89 -20.47 -15.55
N PRO A 180 21.67 -20.18 -16.61
CA PRO A 180 21.78 -21.09 -17.75
C PRO A 180 22.18 -22.50 -17.26
N PRO A 181 21.61 -23.57 -17.84
CA PRO A 181 21.98 -24.93 -17.45
C PRO A 181 23.47 -25.14 -17.72
N LEU A 182 24.18 -25.59 -16.68
CA LEU A 182 25.61 -25.91 -16.77
C LEU A 182 25.77 -27.41 -17.05
N SER A 183 26.75 -27.75 -17.88
CA SER A 183 27.23 -29.12 -18.02
C SER A 183 27.92 -29.59 -16.73
N PRO A 184 28.13 -30.91 -16.52
CA PRO A 184 28.91 -31.43 -15.38
C PRO A 184 30.34 -30.87 -15.27
N LYS A 185 30.86 -30.25 -16.34
CA LYS A 185 32.17 -29.60 -16.39
C LYS A 185 32.10 -28.09 -16.12
N GLY A 186 30.95 -27.55 -15.74
CA GLY A 186 30.75 -26.13 -15.44
C GLY A 186 30.69 -25.20 -16.66
N GLN A 187 30.67 -25.74 -17.88
CA GLN A 187 30.51 -24.95 -19.10
C GLN A 187 29.02 -24.74 -19.41
N VAL A 188 28.66 -23.56 -19.90
CA VAL A 188 27.32 -23.24 -20.39
C VAL A 188 26.94 -24.27 -21.46
N LEU A 189 25.81 -24.95 -21.27
CA LEU A 189 25.31 -25.90 -22.26
C LEU A 189 24.97 -25.11 -23.53
N GLN A 190 25.84 -25.18 -24.54
CA GLN A 190 25.52 -24.64 -25.84
C GLN A 190 24.35 -25.45 -26.42
N PRO A 191 23.34 -24.80 -27.00
CA PRO A 191 22.28 -25.51 -27.71
C PRO A 191 22.94 -26.39 -28.77
N GLU A 192 22.47 -27.64 -28.88
CA GLU A 192 22.97 -28.56 -29.90
C GLU A 192 22.80 -27.91 -31.27
N PRO A 193 23.84 -27.90 -32.14
CA PRO A 193 23.75 -27.27 -33.45
C PRO A 193 22.52 -27.78 -34.20
N GLU A 194 21.65 -26.87 -34.63
CA GLU A 194 20.47 -27.23 -35.40
C GLU A 194 20.92 -27.94 -36.68
N LYS A 195 20.49 -29.20 -36.86
CA LYS A 195 20.81 -29.95 -38.09
C LYS A 195 20.23 -29.22 -39.28
N THR A 196 21.04 -29.04 -40.32
CA THR A 196 20.58 -28.40 -41.56
C THR A 196 19.41 -29.18 -42.18
N PHE A 197 18.53 -28.50 -42.91
CA PHE A 197 17.41 -29.14 -43.60
C PHE A 197 17.86 -30.36 -44.42
N ILE A 198 18.94 -30.22 -45.18
CA ILE A 198 19.49 -31.30 -46.01
C ILE A 198 19.95 -32.48 -45.14
N GLN A 199 20.64 -32.22 -44.02
CA GLN A 199 21.07 -33.27 -43.08
C GLN A 199 19.88 -33.97 -42.41
N LYS A 200 18.75 -33.29 -42.24
CA LYS A 200 17.52 -33.88 -41.69
C LYS A 200 16.75 -34.70 -42.73
N TYR A 201 16.76 -34.30 -44.00
CA TYR A 201 15.86 -34.84 -45.03
C TYR A 201 16.54 -35.61 -46.18
N TRP A 202 17.87 -35.78 -46.18
CA TRP A 202 18.58 -36.47 -47.27
C TRP A 202 18.08 -37.91 -47.50
N ILE A 203 17.70 -38.63 -46.44
CA ILE A 203 17.20 -40.02 -46.55
C ILE A 203 15.92 -40.08 -47.39
N TYR A 204 15.04 -39.09 -47.25
CA TYR A 204 13.79 -39.00 -48.01
C TYR A 204 14.04 -38.59 -49.46
N MET A 205 14.98 -37.67 -49.69
CA MET A 205 15.40 -37.31 -51.06
C MET A 205 16.03 -38.50 -51.78
N ALA A 206 16.89 -39.27 -51.10
CA ALA A 206 17.50 -40.48 -51.63
C ALA A 206 16.45 -41.56 -51.93
N ALA A 207 15.50 -41.80 -51.02
CA ALA A 207 14.41 -42.73 -51.23
C ALA A 207 13.51 -42.32 -52.40
N GLY A 208 13.17 -41.03 -52.52
CA GLY A 208 12.40 -40.49 -53.65
C GLY A 208 13.13 -40.67 -54.98
N LEU A 209 14.43 -40.40 -55.02
CA LEU A 209 15.26 -40.61 -56.22
C LEU A 209 15.31 -42.10 -56.61
N ALA A 210 15.47 -43.00 -55.65
CA ALA A 210 15.50 -44.44 -55.89
C ALA A 210 14.17 -44.94 -56.48
N ILE A 211 13.03 -44.47 -55.95
CA ILE A 211 11.71 -44.79 -56.51
C ILE A 211 11.61 -44.28 -57.95
N LEU A 212 12.06 -43.06 -58.22
CA LEU A 212 11.99 -42.45 -59.56
C LEU A 212 12.85 -43.20 -60.59
N LEU A 213 14.02 -43.73 -60.18
CA LEU A 213 14.88 -44.57 -61.02
C LEU A 213 14.28 -45.95 -61.31
N VAL A 214 13.55 -46.55 -60.36
CA VAL A 214 12.91 -47.86 -60.55
C VAL A 214 11.59 -47.74 -61.31
N ALA A 215 10.82 -46.68 -61.08
CA ALA A 215 9.53 -46.45 -61.73
C ALA A 215 9.63 -45.79 -63.11
N GLY A 216 10.75 -45.12 -63.43
CA GLY A 216 11.00 -44.44 -64.71
C GLY A 216 11.33 -45.34 -65.90
N GLY A 217 10.85 -46.58 -65.93
CA GLY A 217 10.91 -47.44 -67.11
C GLY A 217 10.09 -46.84 -68.26
N SER A 218 10.69 -46.78 -69.46
CA SER A 218 10.20 -46.15 -70.70
C SER A 218 8.71 -46.39 -71.03
N PRO A 219 8.00 -45.40 -71.63
CA PRO A 219 6.63 -45.58 -72.06
C PRO A 219 6.53 -46.67 -73.15
N PRO A 220 5.52 -47.57 -73.09
CA PRO A 220 5.27 -48.52 -74.17
C PRO A 220 4.79 -47.78 -75.43
N GLU A 221 5.40 -48.09 -76.57
CA GLU A 221 4.93 -47.67 -77.89
C GLU A 221 3.55 -48.28 -78.16
N GLU A 222 2.58 -47.44 -78.54
CA GLU A 222 1.25 -47.85 -79.00
C GLU A 222 1.34 -48.38 -80.44
N GLU A 223 0.85 -49.60 -80.69
CA GLU A 223 0.38 -50.01 -82.01
C GLU A 223 -0.92 -50.82 -81.90
N GLY A 224 -1.95 -50.38 -82.63
CA GLY A 224 -3.34 -50.78 -82.45
C GLY A 224 -3.88 -51.85 -83.41
N GLY A 225 -5.17 -52.15 -83.21
CA GLY A 225 -6.04 -52.94 -84.11
C GLY A 225 -6.13 -54.43 -83.73
N ARG A 226 -7.26 -55.14 -83.80
CA ARG A 226 -8.64 -54.94 -84.28
C ARG A 226 -9.49 -56.14 -83.75
N PRO A 227 -10.83 -56.17 -83.91
CA PRO A 227 -11.74 -57.15 -83.26
C PRO A 227 -12.14 -58.35 -84.15
N ALA A 228 -12.66 -59.43 -83.54
CA ALA A 228 -13.48 -60.52 -84.14
C ALA A 228 -14.17 -61.29 -82.99
N GLY A 229 -15.41 -61.79 -83.01
CA GLY A 229 -16.35 -62.08 -84.10
C GLY A 229 -16.57 -63.59 -84.26
N GLY A 230 -17.73 -64.13 -83.80
CA GLY A 230 -18.26 -65.49 -84.07
C GLY A 230 -17.88 -66.55 -83.02
N ARG A 231 -18.75 -67.45 -82.54
CA ARG A 231 -19.99 -68.02 -83.09
C ARG A 231 -20.85 -68.54 -81.94
#